data_AF-A0A842NSZ6-F1
#
_entry.id   AF-A0A842NSZ6-F1
#
_cell.length_a   1.000
_cell.length_b   1.000
_cell.length_c   1.000
_cell.angle_alpha   90.00
_cell.angle_beta   90.00
_cell.angle_gamma   90.00
#
_symmetry.space_group_name_H-M   'P 1'
#
loop_
_entity.id
_entity.type
_entity.pdbx_description
1 polymer ?
#
loop_
_entity_poly.entity_id
_entity_poly.type
_entity_poly.pdbx_seq_one_letter_code
_entity_poly.pdbx_strand_id
1 'polypeptide(L)'
;RYANCGAISWFDGRASAKVDPKGPVFEIPTGDLIDSVTGEYAGVNQVIKEKSLGEIERVQLYTAFGYPHTSCGCFEGCLFYIPEMDGYGVVHRNFKGETVNGLNFVTISDLTAGGRQVDGFHGLSIEYMRSPKFMQADGGWDRVVWIPVDIKERIKSFMPPEIVDKIATDEDVTDLDGLRAFLQEQDHPIVSRWTAAPKEEPGEIAVPTLELPASAFPIQGVPAGMGFRIILKNAKIRAEKMIIKADKG
;
A
#
# COMPACT_ATOMS: atom_id res chain seq x y z
N ARG A 1 10.82 -14.64 -8.69
CA ARG A 1 10.09 -13.37 -8.85
C ARG A 1 10.74 -12.60 -9.98
N TYR A 2 9.97 -12.12 -10.95
CA TYR A 2 10.48 -11.28 -12.03
C TYR A 2 10.87 -9.91 -11.46
N ALA A 3 11.83 -9.20 -12.06
CA ALA A 3 12.13 -7.83 -11.64
C ALA A 3 10.91 -6.92 -11.83
N ASN A 4 10.78 -5.87 -11.02
CA ASN A 4 9.61 -4.97 -11.06
C ASN A 4 9.42 -4.32 -12.44
N CYS A 5 10.51 -4.13 -13.21
CA CYS A 5 10.47 -3.54 -14.55
C CYS A 5 9.87 -4.44 -15.65
N GLY A 6 9.68 -5.74 -15.38
CA GLY A 6 9.16 -6.68 -16.38
C GLY A 6 10.14 -7.06 -17.49
N ALA A 7 11.38 -6.53 -17.45
CA ALA A 7 12.39 -6.77 -18.48
C ALA A 7 13.52 -7.75 -18.08
N ILE A 8 13.60 -8.14 -16.79
CA ILE A 8 14.67 -9.02 -16.30
C ILE A 8 14.06 -10.22 -15.56
N SER A 9 14.14 -11.40 -16.20
CA SER A 9 13.88 -12.68 -15.56
C SER A 9 15.09 -13.17 -14.77
N TRP A 10 14.94 -14.28 -14.02
CA TRP A 10 16.08 -14.92 -13.36
C TRP A 10 17.13 -15.43 -14.37
N PHE A 11 16.68 -15.94 -15.53
CA PHE A 11 17.59 -16.41 -16.58
C PHE A 11 18.35 -15.25 -17.21
N ASP A 12 17.69 -14.11 -17.45
CA ASP A 12 18.35 -12.90 -17.95
C ASP A 12 19.38 -12.39 -16.94
N GLY A 13 19.01 -12.37 -15.65
CA GLY A 13 19.92 -11.99 -14.57
C GLY A 13 21.16 -12.89 -14.50
N ARG A 14 20.95 -14.20 -14.57
CA ARG A 14 22.05 -15.20 -14.60
C ARG A 14 22.94 -15.03 -15.84
N ALA A 15 22.36 -14.77 -17.01
CA ALA A 15 23.13 -14.53 -18.22
C ALA A 15 23.94 -13.23 -18.10
N SER A 16 23.31 -12.15 -17.64
CA SER A 16 23.95 -10.84 -17.45
C SER A 16 25.15 -10.92 -16.49
N ALA A 17 25.00 -11.59 -15.34
CA ALA A 17 26.08 -11.77 -14.37
C ALA A 17 27.28 -12.58 -14.91
N LYS A 18 27.05 -13.45 -15.91
CA LYS A 18 28.13 -14.21 -16.57
C LYS A 18 28.83 -13.40 -17.66
N VAL A 19 28.08 -12.57 -18.38
CA VAL A 19 28.61 -11.73 -19.46
C VAL A 19 29.48 -10.62 -18.90
N ASP A 20 29.03 -9.95 -17.84
CA ASP A 20 29.80 -8.93 -17.15
C ASP A 20 29.80 -9.18 -15.63
N PRO A 21 30.79 -9.94 -15.11
CA PRO A 21 30.90 -10.24 -13.68
C PRO A 21 31.13 -9.01 -12.78
N LYS A 22 31.49 -7.86 -13.35
CA LYS A 22 31.67 -6.59 -12.62
C LYS A 22 30.51 -5.62 -12.86
N GLY A 23 29.49 -6.06 -13.59
CA GLY A 23 28.31 -5.27 -13.91
C GLY A 23 27.35 -5.08 -12.72
N PRO A 24 26.23 -4.38 -12.96
CA PRO A 24 25.24 -4.08 -11.92
C PRO A 24 24.39 -5.30 -11.53
N VAL A 25 24.40 -6.38 -12.33
CA VAL A 25 23.70 -7.63 -12.05
C VAL A 25 24.73 -8.68 -11.66
N PHE A 26 24.61 -9.23 -10.46
CA PHE A 26 25.56 -10.17 -9.90
C PHE A 26 24.83 -11.27 -9.13
N GLU A 27 25.54 -12.38 -8.88
CA GLU A 27 25.01 -13.49 -8.11
C GLU A 27 24.91 -13.16 -6.62
N ILE A 28 23.79 -13.54 -6.01
CA ILE A 28 23.55 -13.41 -4.57
C ILE A 28 23.39 -14.83 -4.00
N PRO A 29 24.36 -15.32 -3.20
CA PRO A 29 24.19 -16.55 -2.45
C PRO A 29 23.01 -16.40 -1.49
N THR A 30 22.01 -17.25 -1.64
CA THR A 30 20.76 -17.11 -0.89
C THR A 30 20.97 -17.24 0.62
N GLY A 31 21.90 -18.10 1.05
CA GLY A 31 22.16 -18.39 2.46
C GLY A 31 20.98 -19.13 3.11
N ASP A 32 20.86 -19.02 4.43
CA ASP A 32 19.81 -19.68 5.20
C ASP A 32 18.43 -19.10 4.90
N LEU A 33 17.44 -19.99 4.76
CA LEU A 33 16.04 -19.62 4.68
C LEU A 33 15.57 -19.16 6.07
N ILE A 34 15.06 -17.93 6.16
CA ILE A 34 14.46 -17.39 7.39
C ILE A 34 12.96 -17.69 7.41
N ASP A 35 12.26 -17.43 6.29
CA ASP A 35 10.84 -17.69 6.16
C ASP A 35 10.45 -17.98 4.70
N SER A 36 9.86 -19.16 4.47
CA SER A 36 9.42 -19.61 3.15
C SER A 36 8.18 -18.89 2.64
N VAL A 37 7.34 -18.38 3.53
CA VAL A 37 6.06 -17.74 3.19
C VAL A 37 6.33 -16.34 2.68
N THR A 38 7.04 -15.53 3.46
CA THR A 38 7.45 -14.17 3.06
C THR A 38 8.60 -14.17 2.06
N GLY A 39 9.36 -15.27 1.97
CA GLY A 39 10.51 -15.41 1.07
C GLY A 39 11.73 -14.65 1.57
N GLU A 40 12.03 -14.76 2.86
CA GLU A 40 13.15 -14.10 3.52
C GLU A 40 14.35 -15.03 3.64
N TYR A 41 15.53 -14.51 3.34
CA TYR A 41 16.77 -15.27 3.34
C TYR A 41 17.92 -14.45 3.93
N ALA A 42 18.73 -15.08 4.79
CA ALA A 42 19.80 -14.41 5.51
C ALA A 42 20.89 -13.84 4.57
N GLY A 43 21.29 -14.62 3.55
CA GLY A 43 22.31 -14.17 2.59
C GLY A 43 21.82 -13.02 1.71
N VAL A 44 20.54 -13.03 1.34
CA VAL A 44 19.91 -11.92 0.60
C VAL A 44 19.88 -10.65 1.46
N ASN A 45 19.45 -10.75 2.72
CA ASN A 45 19.45 -9.62 3.66
C ASN A 45 20.85 -9.02 3.85
N GLN A 46 21.89 -9.86 4.00
CA GLN A 46 23.26 -9.39 4.14
C GLN A 46 23.72 -8.57 2.93
N VAL A 47 23.49 -9.09 1.71
CA VAL A 47 23.89 -8.41 0.48
C VAL A 47 23.09 -7.11 0.29
N ILE A 48 21.79 -7.12 0.59
CA ILE A 48 20.97 -5.90 0.49
C ILE A 48 21.48 -4.83 1.45
N LYS A 49 21.75 -5.20 2.72
CA LYS A 49 22.31 -4.28 3.72
C LYS A 49 23.63 -3.66 3.27
N GLU A 50 24.53 -4.44 2.68
CA GLU A 50 25.79 -3.93 2.14
C GLU A 50 25.55 -2.98 0.96
N LYS A 51 24.73 -3.38 -0.01
CA LYS A 51 24.50 -2.62 -1.24
C LYS A 51 23.66 -1.36 -1.05
N SER A 52 22.82 -1.33 -0.01
CA SER A 52 22.06 -0.15 0.39
C SER A 52 22.79 0.70 1.43
N LEU A 53 24.05 0.42 1.75
CA LEU A 53 24.83 1.12 2.78
C LEU A 53 24.15 1.15 4.17
N GLY A 54 23.41 0.10 4.50
CA GLY A 54 22.69 -0.05 5.76
C GLY A 54 21.25 0.50 5.78
N GLU A 55 20.82 1.23 4.74
CA GLU A 55 19.45 1.79 4.70
C GLU A 55 18.35 0.73 4.74
N ILE A 56 18.56 -0.40 4.04
CA ILE A 56 17.63 -1.53 4.00
C ILE A 56 18.32 -2.74 4.63
N GLU A 57 17.80 -3.22 5.76
CA GLU A 57 18.42 -4.36 6.46
C GLU A 57 17.79 -5.71 6.12
N ARG A 58 16.51 -5.72 5.76
CA ARG A 58 15.72 -6.93 5.54
C ARG A 58 14.80 -6.76 4.35
N VAL A 59 14.62 -7.82 3.56
CA VAL A 59 13.63 -7.84 2.49
C VAL A 59 12.89 -9.18 2.46
N GLN A 60 11.57 -9.07 2.44
CA GLN A 60 10.62 -10.13 2.25
C GLN A 60 10.03 -10.01 0.83
N LEU A 61 10.22 -11.06 0.03
CA LEU A 61 9.97 -11.02 -1.42
C LEU A 61 8.49 -11.10 -1.80
N TYR A 62 7.64 -11.66 -0.93
CA TYR A 62 6.26 -12.04 -1.26
C TYR A 62 5.20 -11.36 -0.38
N THR A 63 5.53 -10.21 0.22
CA THR A 63 4.61 -9.37 0.99
C THR A 63 4.79 -7.89 0.61
N ALA A 64 3.73 -7.10 0.82
CA ALA A 64 3.71 -5.65 0.77
C ALA A 64 3.80 -5.01 2.18
N PHE A 65 3.94 -5.81 3.25
CA PHE A 65 3.92 -5.34 4.63
C PHE A 65 5.17 -5.77 5.43
N GLY A 66 5.59 -4.96 6.39
CA GLY A 66 6.72 -5.22 7.28
C GLY A 66 8.05 -4.92 6.61
N TYR A 67 8.53 -5.82 5.75
CA TYR A 67 9.81 -5.67 5.06
C TYR A 67 9.68 -5.84 3.53
N PRO A 68 8.76 -5.13 2.85
CA PRO A 68 8.55 -5.30 1.42
C PRO A 68 9.81 -4.97 0.61
N HIS A 69 9.95 -5.57 -0.57
CA HIS A 69 11.01 -5.21 -1.50
C HIS A 69 10.82 -3.76 -1.98
N THR A 70 11.88 -2.95 -1.93
CA THR A 70 11.83 -1.55 -2.35
C THR A 70 11.53 -1.40 -3.85
N SER A 71 11.07 -0.22 -4.27
CA SER A 71 10.79 0.06 -5.68
C SER A 71 11.58 1.28 -6.16
N CYS A 72 12.15 1.18 -7.36
CA CYS A 72 12.78 2.30 -8.05
C CYS A 72 11.69 3.17 -8.72
N GLY A 73 11.63 3.27 -10.05
CA GLY A 73 10.56 3.99 -10.77
C GLY A 73 10.20 3.40 -12.13
N CYS A 74 10.86 2.31 -12.54
CA CYS A 74 10.65 1.66 -13.84
C CYS A 74 9.70 0.46 -13.79
N PHE A 75 8.96 0.27 -12.69
CA PHE A 75 7.97 -0.79 -12.59
C PHE A 75 6.84 -0.65 -13.62
N GLU A 76 6.30 -1.78 -14.09
CA GLU A 76 5.17 -1.79 -15.04
C GLU A 76 3.85 -1.43 -14.35
N GLY A 77 3.71 -1.79 -13.08
CA GLY A 77 2.55 -1.45 -12.26
C GLY A 77 2.87 -1.37 -10.77
N CYS A 78 1.87 -0.94 -10.00
CA CYS A 78 1.89 -0.87 -8.56
C CYS A 78 0.71 -1.66 -7.99
N LEU A 79 1.00 -2.49 -7.00
CA LEU A 79 0.01 -2.98 -6.06
C LEU A 79 -0.09 -1.99 -4.90
N PHE A 80 -1.31 -1.61 -4.54
CA PHE A 80 -1.59 -0.65 -3.47
C PHE A 80 -2.68 -1.19 -2.56
N TYR A 81 -2.52 -1.01 -1.26
CA TYR A 81 -3.46 -1.46 -0.26
C TYR A 81 -4.65 -0.51 -0.15
N ILE A 82 -5.85 -1.09 -0.03
CA ILE A 82 -7.13 -0.41 0.14
C ILE A 82 -7.65 -0.81 1.53
N PRO A 83 -7.41 0.02 2.57
CA PRO A 83 -7.76 -0.31 3.95
C PRO A 83 -9.23 -0.65 4.15
N GLU A 84 -10.14 0.06 3.47
CA GLU A 84 -11.58 -0.13 3.58
C GLU A 84 -12.04 -1.51 3.11
N MET A 85 -11.26 -2.16 2.23
CA MET A 85 -11.54 -3.51 1.73
C MET A 85 -10.66 -4.58 2.36
N ASP A 86 -9.70 -4.24 3.22
CA ASP A 86 -8.60 -5.13 3.63
C ASP A 86 -7.92 -5.83 2.42
N GLY A 87 -7.90 -5.13 1.28
CA GLY A 87 -7.56 -5.71 -0.03
C GLY A 87 -6.54 -4.88 -0.80
N TYR A 88 -6.13 -5.37 -1.96
CA TYR A 88 -5.21 -4.70 -2.87
C TYR A 88 -5.87 -4.32 -4.18
N GLY A 89 -5.60 -3.09 -4.63
CA GLY A 89 -5.74 -2.73 -6.03
C GLY A 89 -4.41 -2.92 -6.76
N VAL A 90 -4.47 -3.08 -8.08
CA VAL A 90 -3.29 -2.98 -8.96
C VAL A 90 -3.56 -1.93 -10.02
N VAL A 91 -2.58 -1.09 -10.33
CA VAL A 91 -2.65 -0.14 -11.45
C VAL A 91 -1.36 -0.20 -12.26
N HIS A 92 -1.46 -0.15 -13.58
CA HIS A 92 -0.30 -0.18 -14.47
C HIS A 92 0.00 1.18 -15.06
N ARG A 93 1.24 1.37 -15.52
CA ARG A 93 1.79 2.66 -15.99
C ARG A 93 1.00 3.32 -17.12
N ASN A 94 0.33 2.52 -17.95
CA ASN A 94 -0.41 3.02 -19.11
C ASN A 94 -1.89 3.30 -18.81
N PHE A 95 -2.34 3.03 -17.59
CA PHE A 95 -3.70 3.34 -17.16
C PHE A 95 -3.89 4.86 -17.07
N LYS A 96 -4.90 5.38 -17.76
CA LYS A 96 -5.15 6.82 -17.87
C LYS A 96 -6.24 7.34 -16.92
N GLY A 97 -6.93 6.44 -16.22
CA GLY A 97 -8.00 6.79 -15.29
C GLY A 97 -7.54 6.97 -13.85
N GLU A 98 -8.52 7.14 -12.98
CA GLU A 98 -8.37 7.04 -11.54
C GLU A 98 -8.72 5.63 -11.09
N THR A 99 -8.04 5.16 -10.06
CA THR A 99 -8.42 3.91 -9.40
C THR A 99 -9.59 4.16 -8.45
N VAL A 100 -10.20 3.09 -7.92
CA VAL A 100 -11.33 3.12 -6.98
C VAL A 100 -11.13 4.00 -5.73
N ASN A 101 -9.89 4.32 -5.35
CA ASN A 101 -9.59 5.22 -4.23
C ASN A 101 -9.37 6.68 -4.66
N GLY A 102 -9.62 7.01 -5.92
CA GLY A 102 -9.45 8.34 -6.51
C GLY A 102 -8.01 8.71 -6.88
N LEU A 103 -7.03 7.82 -6.68
CA LEU A 103 -5.64 8.08 -7.05
C LEU A 103 -5.36 7.57 -8.47
N ASN A 104 -4.61 8.37 -9.24
CA ASN A 104 -4.07 7.94 -10.54
C ASN A 104 -2.71 7.23 -10.38
N PHE A 105 -2.21 6.65 -11.48
CA PHE A 105 -0.92 5.95 -11.48
C PHE A 105 0.25 6.81 -11.01
N VAL A 106 0.31 8.10 -11.40
CA VAL A 106 1.43 8.99 -11.05
C VAL A 106 1.51 9.12 -9.54
N THR A 107 0.39 9.44 -8.87
CA THR A 107 0.36 9.58 -7.42
C THR A 107 0.71 8.28 -6.70
N ILE A 108 0.17 7.13 -7.14
CA ILE A 108 0.51 5.83 -6.55
C ILE A 108 1.99 5.50 -6.78
N SER A 109 2.54 5.83 -7.95
CA SER A 109 3.94 5.58 -8.30
C SER A 109 4.89 6.40 -7.42
N ASP A 110 4.55 7.66 -7.11
CA ASP A 110 5.34 8.53 -6.23
C ASP A 110 5.35 8.02 -4.78
N LEU A 111 4.24 7.43 -4.32
CA LEU A 111 4.16 6.79 -3.00
C LEU A 111 4.98 5.50 -2.93
N THR A 112 5.06 4.75 -4.03
CA THR A 112 5.72 3.44 -4.11
C THR A 112 7.23 3.56 -4.35
N ALA A 113 7.65 4.57 -5.11
CA ALA A 113 9.02 4.74 -5.59
C ALA A 113 9.99 5.28 -4.53
N GLY A 114 11.27 5.32 -4.93
CA GLY A 114 12.33 6.03 -4.20
C GLY A 114 13.22 5.13 -3.35
N GLY A 115 13.21 3.81 -3.57
CA GLY A 115 14.09 2.89 -2.86
C GLY A 115 13.78 2.73 -1.38
N ARG A 116 12.54 3.07 -0.97
CA ARG A 116 12.05 2.96 0.41
C ARG A 116 11.20 1.70 0.57
N GLN A 117 11.07 1.24 1.81
CA GLN A 117 10.07 0.25 2.20
C GLN A 117 8.83 0.99 2.66
N VAL A 118 7.73 0.83 1.92
CA VAL A 118 6.46 1.51 2.20
C VAL A 118 5.39 0.44 2.30
N ASP A 119 4.83 0.29 3.49
CA ASP A 119 3.79 -0.70 3.74
C ASP A 119 2.55 -0.44 2.88
N GLY A 120 2.03 -1.50 2.29
CA GLY A 120 0.86 -1.46 1.43
C GLY A 120 1.13 -0.95 0.01
N PHE A 121 2.35 -0.54 -0.35
CA PHE A 121 2.70 -0.09 -1.70
C PHE A 121 3.86 -0.88 -2.28
N HIS A 122 3.64 -1.54 -3.42
CA HIS A 122 4.62 -2.45 -4.00
C HIS A 122 4.68 -2.34 -5.52
N GLY A 123 5.84 -1.95 -6.05
CA GLY A 123 6.10 -1.98 -7.49
C GLY A 123 6.19 -3.42 -7.98
N LEU A 124 5.55 -3.70 -9.11
CA LEU A 124 5.52 -5.03 -9.71
C LEU A 124 5.62 -4.98 -11.23
N SER A 125 5.97 -6.13 -11.79
CA SER A 125 5.81 -6.43 -13.21
C SER A 125 4.55 -7.24 -13.43
N ILE A 126 3.97 -7.14 -14.62
CA ILE A 126 2.80 -7.93 -14.98
C ILE A 126 3.16 -9.44 -15.01
N GLU A 127 4.40 -9.77 -15.33
CA GLU A 127 4.91 -11.14 -15.26
C GLU A 127 5.00 -11.68 -13.82
N TYR A 128 5.19 -10.83 -12.80
CA TYR A 128 5.15 -11.27 -11.40
C TYR A 128 3.73 -11.72 -10.99
N MET A 129 2.68 -11.09 -11.52
CA MET A 129 1.28 -11.46 -11.23
C MET A 129 0.94 -12.89 -11.69
N ARG A 130 1.66 -13.42 -12.68
CA ARG A 130 1.50 -14.81 -13.15
C ARG A 130 2.20 -15.84 -12.26
N SER A 131 2.91 -15.41 -11.22
CA SER A 131 3.68 -16.30 -10.36
C SER A 131 2.78 -16.99 -9.34
N PRO A 132 2.99 -18.30 -9.05
CA PRO A 132 2.31 -18.96 -7.94
C PRO A 132 2.72 -18.39 -6.56
N LYS A 133 3.81 -17.61 -6.50
CA LYS A 133 4.26 -16.93 -5.28
C LYS A 133 3.81 -15.47 -5.22
N PHE A 134 2.92 -15.04 -6.11
CA PHE A 134 2.42 -13.68 -6.15
C PHE A 134 1.76 -13.32 -4.83
N MET A 135 2.39 -12.39 -4.09
CA MET A 135 1.94 -11.87 -2.79
C MET A 135 1.46 -12.95 -1.80
N GLN A 136 2.07 -14.15 -1.85
CA GLN A 136 1.55 -15.32 -1.14
C GLN A 136 1.47 -15.12 0.38
N ALA A 137 2.36 -14.29 0.95
CA ALA A 137 2.35 -13.99 2.39
C ALA A 137 1.17 -13.10 2.79
N ASP A 138 0.60 -12.37 1.83
CA ASP A 138 -0.55 -11.49 2.05
C ASP A 138 -1.88 -12.13 1.60
N GLY A 139 -1.89 -13.42 1.24
CA GLY A 139 -3.08 -14.11 0.72
C GLY A 139 -3.17 -14.12 -0.81
N GLY A 140 -2.18 -13.60 -1.51
CA GLY A 140 -2.08 -13.67 -2.97
C GLY A 140 -3.30 -13.08 -3.69
N TRP A 141 -3.87 -13.85 -4.62
CA TRP A 141 -5.02 -13.42 -5.42
C TRP A 141 -6.29 -13.19 -4.60
N ASP A 142 -6.47 -13.90 -3.48
CA ASP A 142 -7.65 -13.77 -2.61
C ASP A 142 -7.74 -12.40 -1.92
N ARG A 143 -6.65 -11.63 -1.94
CA ARG A 143 -6.58 -10.27 -1.41
C ARG A 143 -6.58 -9.19 -2.50
N VAL A 144 -6.52 -9.55 -3.79
CA VAL A 144 -6.63 -8.57 -4.88
C VAL A 144 -8.10 -8.32 -5.17
N VAL A 145 -8.56 -7.08 -5.05
CA VAL A 145 -9.99 -6.74 -5.18
C VAL A 145 -10.30 -5.92 -6.43
N TRP A 146 -9.29 -5.27 -7.02
CA TRP A 146 -9.48 -4.41 -8.19
C TRP A 146 -8.25 -4.38 -9.10
N ILE A 147 -8.43 -4.56 -10.41
CA ILE A 147 -7.39 -4.42 -11.43
C ILE A 147 -7.98 -3.87 -12.74
N PRO A 148 -7.25 -3.07 -13.53
CA PRO A 148 -7.70 -2.64 -14.85
C PRO A 148 -8.03 -3.81 -15.78
N VAL A 149 -9.06 -3.64 -16.60
CA VAL A 149 -9.59 -4.67 -17.51
C VAL A 149 -8.53 -5.18 -18.49
N ASP A 150 -7.65 -4.30 -18.97
CA ASP A 150 -6.59 -4.66 -19.91
C ASP A 150 -5.53 -5.56 -19.27
N ILE A 151 -5.20 -5.34 -17.99
CA ILE A 151 -4.35 -6.23 -17.21
C ILE A 151 -5.05 -7.56 -16.97
N LYS A 152 -6.32 -7.52 -16.53
CA LYS A 152 -7.12 -8.73 -16.27
C LYS A 152 -7.12 -9.64 -17.48
N GLU A 153 -7.46 -9.13 -18.65
CA GLU A 153 -7.52 -9.92 -19.89
C GLU A 153 -6.14 -10.42 -20.34
N ARG A 154 -5.06 -9.66 -20.11
CA ARG A 154 -3.69 -10.09 -20.44
C ARG A 154 -3.20 -11.29 -19.63
N ILE A 155 -3.62 -11.42 -18.37
CA ILE A 155 -3.12 -12.47 -17.45
C ILE A 155 -4.18 -13.47 -16.99
N LYS A 156 -5.43 -13.34 -17.47
CA LYS A 156 -6.59 -14.16 -17.10
C LYS A 156 -6.32 -15.66 -17.05
N SER A 157 -5.59 -16.18 -18.04
CA SER A 157 -5.27 -17.61 -18.14
C SER A 157 -4.29 -18.13 -17.08
N PHE A 158 -3.61 -17.23 -16.36
CA PHE A 158 -2.66 -17.54 -15.29
C PHE A 158 -3.23 -17.27 -13.90
N MET A 159 -4.40 -16.65 -13.81
CA MET A 159 -5.10 -16.41 -12.56
C MET A 159 -5.82 -17.69 -12.11
N PRO A 160 -6.02 -17.90 -10.80
CA PRO A 160 -6.90 -18.95 -10.30
C PRO A 160 -8.32 -18.80 -10.90
N PRO A 161 -8.87 -19.80 -11.60
CA PRO A 161 -10.16 -19.67 -12.28
C PRO A 161 -11.30 -19.19 -11.37
N GLU A 162 -11.26 -19.59 -10.11
CA GLU A 162 -12.24 -19.25 -9.06
C GLU A 162 -12.26 -17.77 -8.65
N ILE A 163 -11.17 -17.02 -8.89
CA ILE A 163 -11.04 -15.61 -8.48
C ILE A 163 -11.29 -14.65 -9.63
N VAL A 164 -11.13 -15.10 -10.88
CA VAL A 164 -11.16 -14.22 -12.06
C VAL A 164 -12.42 -13.36 -12.11
N ASP A 165 -13.59 -13.97 -11.95
CA ASP A 165 -14.86 -13.25 -12.06
C ASP A 165 -15.20 -12.44 -10.79
N LYS A 166 -14.45 -12.65 -9.71
CA LYS A 166 -14.69 -12.00 -8.41
C LYS A 166 -13.90 -10.69 -8.22
N ILE A 167 -12.90 -10.44 -9.06
CA ILE A 167 -12.07 -9.22 -9.02
C ILE A 167 -12.71 -8.15 -9.90
N ALA A 168 -12.98 -6.98 -9.32
CA ALA A 168 -13.56 -5.86 -10.03
C ALA A 168 -12.56 -5.20 -10.99
N THR A 169 -13.06 -4.52 -12.01
CA THR A 169 -12.28 -3.73 -12.96
C THR A 169 -12.70 -2.27 -12.99
N ASP A 170 -11.98 -1.46 -13.77
CA ASP A 170 -12.33 -0.07 -14.06
C ASP A 170 -13.65 0.09 -14.84
N GLU A 171 -14.13 -0.96 -15.52
CA GLU A 171 -15.44 -0.97 -16.18
C GLU A 171 -16.59 -1.36 -15.23
N ASP A 172 -16.30 -2.09 -14.16
CA ASP A 172 -17.30 -2.56 -13.20
C ASP A 172 -17.63 -1.51 -12.14
N VAL A 173 -16.60 -0.87 -11.57
CA VAL A 173 -16.70 0.04 -10.42
C VAL A 173 -15.68 1.17 -10.50
N THR A 174 -16.08 2.35 -10.08
CA THR A 174 -15.24 3.57 -10.11
C THR A 174 -14.94 4.14 -8.73
N ASP A 175 -15.59 3.63 -7.67
CA ASP A 175 -15.43 4.11 -6.29
C ASP A 175 -15.43 2.96 -5.27
N LEU A 176 -15.11 3.29 -4.01
CA LEU A 176 -15.01 2.32 -2.93
C LEU A 176 -16.36 1.71 -2.51
N ASP A 177 -17.47 2.45 -2.65
CA ASP A 177 -18.80 1.98 -2.25
C ASP A 177 -19.30 0.93 -3.26
N GLY A 178 -19.14 1.22 -4.55
CA GLY A 178 -19.39 0.29 -5.65
C GLY A 178 -18.48 -0.93 -5.56
N LEU A 179 -17.19 -0.75 -5.27
CA LEU A 179 -16.27 -1.87 -5.05
C LEU A 179 -16.75 -2.78 -3.91
N ARG A 180 -17.16 -2.21 -2.76
CA ARG A 180 -17.69 -3.01 -1.65
C ARG A 180 -18.89 -3.85 -2.09
N ALA A 181 -19.86 -3.22 -2.75
CA ALA A 181 -21.07 -3.89 -3.21
C ALA A 181 -20.75 -5.02 -4.20
N PHE A 182 -19.88 -4.76 -5.18
CA PHE A 182 -19.45 -5.75 -6.16
C PHE A 182 -18.80 -6.98 -5.49
N LEU A 183 -17.87 -6.75 -4.54
CA LEU A 183 -17.17 -7.84 -3.86
C LEU A 183 -18.12 -8.71 -3.03
N GLN A 184 -19.17 -8.12 -2.44
CA GLN A 184 -20.21 -8.86 -1.73
C GLN A 184 -21.09 -9.67 -2.67
N GLU A 185 -21.50 -9.08 -3.80
CA GLU A 185 -22.33 -9.74 -4.81
C GLU A 185 -21.60 -10.93 -5.45
N GLN A 186 -20.31 -10.78 -5.75
CA GLN A 186 -19.48 -11.83 -6.35
C GLN A 186 -18.90 -12.83 -5.33
N ASP A 187 -19.26 -12.72 -4.04
CA ASP A 187 -18.76 -13.57 -2.96
C ASP A 187 -17.22 -13.66 -2.97
N HIS A 188 -16.56 -12.51 -3.04
CA HIS A 188 -15.10 -12.44 -3.05
C HIS A 188 -14.53 -12.97 -1.72
N PRO A 189 -13.44 -13.78 -1.71
CA PRO A 189 -12.87 -14.36 -0.48
C PRO A 189 -12.58 -13.34 0.63
N ILE A 190 -12.23 -12.11 0.24
CA ILE A 190 -11.99 -10.99 1.17
C ILE A 190 -13.18 -10.65 2.07
N VAL A 191 -14.42 -10.88 1.61
CA VAL A 191 -15.64 -10.51 2.35
C VAL A 191 -15.70 -11.25 3.69
N SER A 192 -15.18 -12.47 3.74
CA SER A 192 -15.07 -13.25 4.98
C SER A 192 -14.22 -12.55 6.05
N ARG A 193 -13.20 -11.78 5.64
CA ARG A 193 -12.25 -11.11 6.54
C ARG A 193 -12.82 -9.83 7.15
N TRP A 194 -13.81 -9.21 6.52
CA TRP A 194 -14.44 -7.97 7.02
C TRP A 194 -15.17 -8.18 8.35
N THR A 195 -15.48 -9.42 8.71
CA THR A 195 -16.13 -9.74 10.00
C THR A 195 -15.18 -9.76 11.20
N ALA A 196 -13.89 -9.41 11.02
CA ALA A 196 -12.89 -9.44 12.08
C ALA A 196 -12.02 -8.15 12.14
N ALA A 197 -12.63 -6.98 12.07
CA ALA A 197 -12.01 -5.81 12.68
C ALA A 197 -12.43 -5.76 14.16
N PRO A 198 -11.52 -6.01 15.14
CA PRO A 198 -11.74 -5.45 16.46
C PRO A 198 -11.94 -3.95 16.24
N LYS A 199 -12.98 -3.37 16.84
CA LYS A 199 -13.01 -1.93 17.03
C LYS A 199 -11.69 -1.59 17.73
N GLU A 200 -10.76 -0.96 17.03
CA GLU A 200 -9.75 -0.17 17.69
C GLU A 200 -10.53 0.84 18.52
N GLU A 201 -10.64 0.58 19.82
CA GLU A 201 -11.04 1.63 20.74
C GLU A 201 -10.04 2.77 20.50
N PRO A 202 -10.51 4.00 20.23
CA PRO A 202 -9.62 5.10 19.97
C PRO A 202 -8.71 5.25 21.19
N GLY A 203 -7.45 4.83 21.03
CA GLY A 203 -6.40 5.12 21.99
C GLY A 203 -6.38 6.63 22.19
N GLU A 204 -6.52 7.06 23.43
CA GLU A 204 -6.36 8.46 23.80
C GLU A 204 -4.97 8.92 23.36
N ILE A 205 -4.91 9.61 22.22
CA ILE A 205 -3.73 10.40 21.89
C ILE A 205 -3.76 11.55 22.89
N ALA A 206 -2.98 11.42 23.95
CA ALA A 206 -2.64 12.51 24.84
C ALA A 206 -1.85 13.55 24.02
N VAL A 207 -2.57 14.52 23.46
CA VAL A 207 -1.94 15.67 22.81
C VAL A 207 -1.23 16.45 23.91
N PRO A 208 0.10 16.66 23.83
CA PRO A 208 0.78 17.53 24.79
C PRO A 208 0.15 18.92 24.69
N THR A 209 -0.26 19.45 25.83
CA THR A 209 -0.92 20.74 25.94
C THR A 209 0.03 21.81 25.41
N LEU A 210 -0.24 22.37 24.24
CA LEU A 210 0.42 23.57 23.75
C LEU A 210 -0.05 24.75 24.60
N GLU A 211 0.76 25.15 25.58
CA GLU A 211 0.62 26.42 26.27
C GLU A 211 0.93 27.55 25.30
N LEU A 212 -0.11 28.14 24.71
CA LEU A 212 0.02 29.40 23.98
C LEU A 212 0.05 30.56 24.99
N PRO A 213 1.00 31.49 24.89
CA PRO A 213 1.07 32.65 25.78
C PRO A 213 -0.20 33.50 25.63
N ALA A 214 -0.72 33.95 26.77
CA ALA A 214 -1.99 34.66 26.92
C ALA A 214 -2.08 36.02 26.20
N SER A 215 -1.07 36.39 25.40
CA SER A 215 -0.97 37.67 24.68
C SER A 215 -1.51 37.64 23.24
N ALA A 216 -1.97 36.50 22.73
CA ALA A 216 -2.39 36.37 21.33
C ALA A 216 -3.83 36.86 21.03
N PHE A 217 -4.62 37.22 22.05
CA PHE A 217 -5.99 37.71 21.85
C PHE A 217 -6.33 38.85 22.80
N PRO A 218 -6.77 40.03 22.31
CA PRO A 218 -7.29 41.08 23.17
C PRO A 218 -8.73 40.71 23.55
N ILE A 219 -8.88 39.94 24.64
CA ILE A 219 -10.19 39.60 25.20
C ILE A 219 -10.41 40.44 26.45
N GLN A 220 -11.10 41.58 26.31
CA GLN A 220 -11.61 42.32 27.47
C GLN A 220 -12.78 41.54 28.09
N GLY A 221 -12.69 41.26 29.40
CA GLY A 221 -13.84 40.86 30.22
C GLY A 221 -13.92 39.40 30.67
N VAL A 222 -12.88 38.58 30.48
CA VAL A 222 -12.86 37.19 30.98
C VAL A 222 -11.90 37.07 32.18
N PRO A 223 -12.34 36.55 33.34
CA PRO A 223 -11.41 36.21 34.42
C PRO A 223 -10.47 35.09 33.95
N ALA A 224 -9.16 35.27 34.16
CA ALA A 224 -8.17 34.27 33.83
C ALA A 224 -8.49 32.93 34.54
N GLY A 225 -8.55 31.82 33.79
CA GLY A 225 -8.67 30.46 34.34
C GLY A 225 -9.90 29.63 33.94
N MET A 226 -10.80 30.13 33.08
CA MET A 226 -11.95 29.34 32.62
C MET A 226 -11.64 28.65 31.27
N GLY A 227 -11.36 27.34 31.32
CA GLY A 227 -11.18 26.53 30.12
C GLY A 227 -12.52 26.06 29.54
N PHE A 228 -12.66 26.09 28.21
CA PHE A 228 -13.84 25.58 27.51
C PHE A 228 -13.48 24.30 26.75
N ARG A 229 -14.33 23.27 26.80
CA ARG A 229 -14.12 22.00 26.10
C ARG A 229 -15.13 21.87 24.95
N ILE A 230 -14.64 21.91 23.72
CA ILE A 230 -15.46 21.69 22.52
C ILE A 230 -15.19 20.26 22.03
N ILE A 231 -16.24 19.43 22.01
CA ILE A 231 -16.16 18.05 21.52
C ILE A 231 -16.97 17.96 20.23
N LEU A 232 -16.31 17.68 19.12
CA LEU A 232 -16.94 17.49 17.81
C LEU A 232 -16.80 16.03 17.41
N LYS A 233 -17.92 15.37 17.06
CA LYS A 233 -17.94 14.00 16.54
C LYS A 233 -18.53 14.02 15.14
N ASN A 234 -17.77 13.48 14.16
CA ASN A 234 -18.13 13.41 12.73
C ASN A 234 -18.61 14.75 12.11
N ALA A 235 -17.83 15.82 12.23
CA ALA A 235 -18.14 17.11 11.60
C ALA A 235 -17.01 17.59 10.68
N LYS A 236 -17.35 18.02 9.45
CA LYS A 236 -16.48 18.84 8.59
C LYS A 236 -16.88 20.30 8.76
N ILE A 237 -16.02 21.11 9.37
CA ILE A 237 -16.28 22.54 9.60
C ILE A 237 -15.43 23.37 8.63
N ARG A 238 -16.10 24.26 7.87
CA ARG A 238 -15.45 25.40 7.19
C ARG A 238 -16.12 26.69 7.66
N ALA A 239 -15.34 27.61 8.23
CA ALA A 239 -15.80 28.91 8.66
C ALA A 239 -14.72 29.97 8.39
N GLU A 240 -15.11 31.14 7.88
CA GLU A 240 -14.18 32.25 7.65
C GLU A 240 -13.95 33.10 8.92
N LYS A 241 -14.90 33.10 9.88
CA LYS A 241 -14.69 33.68 11.22
C LYS A 241 -15.61 33.05 12.26
N MET A 242 -15.06 32.76 13.44
CA MET A 242 -15.79 32.16 14.58
C MET A 242 -15.76 33.13 15.78
N ILE A 243 -16.92 33.41 16.39
CA ILE A 243 -17.07 34.27 17.57
C ILE A 243 -17.83 33.49 18.64
N ILE A 244 -17.20 33.26 19.79
CA ILE A 244 -17.79 32.56 20.92
C ILE A 244 -18.23 33.60 21.95
N LYS A 245 -19.54 33.67 22.23
CA LYS A 245 -20.10 34.45 23.35
C LYS A 245 -20.59 33.47 24.41
N ALA A 246 -20.13 33.65 25.64
CA ALA A 246 -20.69 32.96 26.79
C ALA A 246 -21.92 33.73 27.27
N ASP A 247 -23.09 33.08 27.29
CA ASP A 247 -24.28 33.65 27.90
C ASP A 247 -24.18 33.52 29.42
N LYS A 248 -24.56 34.59 30.13
CA LYS A 248 -24.73 34.56 31.58
C LYS A 248 -26.15 34.11 31.88
N GLY A 249 -26.33 32.81 32.11
CA GLY A 249 -27.56 32.19 32.58
C GLY A 249 -27.31 30.76 33.01
#